data_AF-A0A1Q7FPG9-F1
#
_entry.id   AF-A0A1Q7FPG9-F1
#
_cell.length_a   1.000
_cell.length_b   1.000
_cell.length_c   1.000
_cell.angle_alpha   90.00
_cell.angle_beta   90.00
_cell.angle_gamma   90.00
#
_symmetry.space_group_name_H-M   'P 1'
#
loop_
_entity.id
_entity.type
_entity.pdbx_description
1 polymer ?
#
loop_
_entity_poly.entity_id
_entity_poly.type
_entity_poly.pdbx_seq_one_letter_code
_entity_poly.pdbx_strand_id
1 'polypeptide(L)'
;MVLVGSEGVGLEDVMSTREPTFASPAEERDYLTKVKAELDACETKADVLRVWRAHYLKIGHRKLGRLLLGRSVDEIVRSKT
;
A
#
# COMPACT_ATOMS: atom_id res chain seq x y z
N MET A 1 16.23 10.81 -53.18
CA MET A 1 16.86 10.89 -51.85
C MET A 1 15.84 11.53 -50.92
N VAL A 2 14.99 10.71 -50.31
CA VAL A 2 13.93 11.15 -49.39
C VAL A 2 14.48 11.05 -47.97
N LEU A 3 14.70 12.19 -47.32
CA LEU A 3 15.01 12.22 -45.89
C LEU A 3 13.67 12.22 -45.15
N VAL A 4 13.29 11.03 -44.68
CA VAL A 4 12.17 10.75 -43.80
C VAL A 4 12.34 11.56 -42.51
N GLY A 5 11.31 12.33 -42.16
CA GLY A 5 11.24 13.07 -40.91
C GLY A 5 11.33 12.11 -39.73
N SER A 6 12.29 12.37 -38.84
CA SER A 6 12.44 11.62 -37.60
C SER A 6 11.22 11.80 -36.72
N GLU A 7 10.58 10.67 -36.51
CA GLU A 7 9.38 10.42 -35.74
C GLU A 7 9.57 10.80 -34.27
N GLY A 8 8.49 11.31 -33.68
CA GLY A 8 8.45 11.64 -32.27
C GLY A 8 8.65 10.40 -31.40
N VAL A 9 9.49 10.54 -30.37
CA VAL A 9 9.45 9.62 -29.24
C VAL A 9 8.69 10.33 -28.14
N GLY A 10 7.43 9.92 -28.02
CA GLY A 10 6.49 10.36 -27.01
C GLY A 10 7.02 10.14 -25.60
N LEU A 11 6.76 11.16 -24.80
CA LEU A 11 6.73 11.17 -23.35
C LEU A 11 5.71 10.14 -22.84
N GLU A 12 6.09 8.87 -22.67
CA GLU A 12 5.20 7.89 -22.06
C GLU A 12 5.99 6.98 -21.10
N ASP A 13 5.81 7.29 -19.81
CA ASP A 13 5.56 6.29 -18.80
C ASP A 13 6.77 5.42 -18.35
N VAL A 14 7.69 6.04 -17.62
CA VAL A 14 8.40 5.31 -16.56
C VAL A 14 7.43 5.14 -15.39
N MET A 15 6.40 4.31 -15.60
CA MET A 15 5.58 3.76 -14.52
C MET A 15 6.53 3.30 -13.42
N SER A 16 6.42 3.91 -12.25
CA SER A 16 7.23 3.59 -11.08
C SER A 16 7.12 2.09 -10.82
N THR A 17 8.16 1.34 -11.19
CA THR A 17 8.32 -0.10 -10.92
C THR A 17 8.62 -0.29 -9.44
N ARG A 18 7.71 0.18 -8.56
CA ARG A 18 7.69 -0.29 -7.18
C ARG A 18 7.23 -1.72 -7.25
N GLU A 19 8.15 -2.64 -7.04
CA GLU A 19 7.83 -4.05 -6.83
C GLU A 19 6.64 -4.14 -5.86
N PRO A 20 5.64 -4.99 -6.15
CA PRO A 20 4.50 -5.13 -5.28
C PRO A 20 4.99 -5.54 -3.90
N THR A 21 4.60 -4.78 -2.87
CA THR A 21 5.09 -5.00 -1.49
C THR A 21 4.70 -6.36 -0.91
N PHE A 22 3.72 -7.02 -1.53
CA PHE A 22 3.24 -8.36 -1.21
C PHE A 22 3.26 -9.21 -2.47
N ALA A 23 3.60 -10.49 -2.32
CA ALA A 23 3.64 -11.43 -3.45
C ALA A 23 2.25 -11.75 -3.99
N SER A 24 1.19 -11.52 -3.22
CA SER A 24 -0.20 -11.79 -3.59
C SER A 24 -1.21 -11.01 -2.74
N PRO A 25 -2.43 -10.77 -3.26
CA PRO A 25 -3.51 -10.15 -2.48
C PRO A 25 -3.93 -10.99 -1.27
N ALA A 26 -3.72 -12.32 -1.30
CA ALA A 26 -3.92 -13.18 -0.13
C ALA A 26 -2.91 -12.88 0.99
N GLU A 27 -1.64 -12.71 0.63
CA GLU A 27 -0.58 -12.37 1.58
C GLU A 27 -0.81 -10.98 2.19
N GLU A 28 -1.21 -10.01 1.37
CA GLU A 28 -1.58 -8.68 1.87
C GLU A 28 -2.74 -8.75 2.87
N ARG A 29 -3.79 -9.53 2.57
CA ARG A 29 -4.94 -9.70 3.49
C ARG A 29 -4.53 -10.32 4.82
N ASP A 30 -3.71 -11.37 4.79
CA ASP A 30 -3.20 -12.00 6.02
C ASP A 30 -2.41 -10.99 6.86
N TYR A 31 -1.53 -10.23 6.21
CA TYR A 31 -0.74 -9.20 6.87
C TYR A 31 -1.61 -8.11 7.51
N LEU A 32 -2.56 -7.55 6.75
CA LEU A 32 -3.46 -6.51 7.24
C LEU A 32 -4.38 -7.03 8.36
N THR A 33 -4.74 -8.32 8.34
CA THR A 33 -5.52 -8.95 9.41
C THR A 33 -4.73 -9.02 10.72
N LYS A 34 -3.45 -9.39 10.65
CA LYS A 34 -2.54 -9.38 11.81
C LYS A 34 -2.37 -7.98 12.38
N VAL A 35 -2.04 -7.00 11.52
CA VAL A 35 -1.89 -5.60 11.94
C VAL A 35 -3.18 -5.05 12.53
N LYS A 36 -4.34 -5.41 11.97
CA LYS A 36 -5.64 -5.02 12.55
C LYS A 36 -5.79 -5.55 13.98
N ALA A 37 -5.47 -6.82 14.21
CA ALA A 37 -5.58 -7.41 15.54
C ALA A 37 -4.63 -6.74 16.54
N GLU A 38 -3.40 -6.40 16.12
CA GLU A 38 -2.45 -5.64 16.95
C GLU A 38 -2.98 -4.23 17.29
N LEU A 39 -3.58 -3.54 16.31
CA LEU A 39 -4.19 -2.23 16.53
C LEU A 39 -5.44 -2.29 17.43
N ASP A 40 -6.22 -3.36 17.34
CA ASP A 40 -7.42 -3.58 18.17
C ASP A 40 -7.06 -3.85 19.63
N ALA A 41 -5.92 -4.51 19.86
CA ALA A 41 -5.36 -4.75 21.20
C ALA A 41 -4.65 -3.53 21.82
N CYS A 42 -4.53 -2.41 21.10
CA CYS A 42 -3.88 -1.22 21.62
C CYS A 42 -4.80 -0.47 22.60
N GLU A 43 -4.35 -0.29 23.84
CA GLU A 43 -5.10 0.47 24.86
C GLU A 43 -4.64 1.93 24.95
N THR A 44 -3.40 2.22 24.53
CA THR A 44 -2.82 3.56 24.64
C THR A 44 -2.35 4.11 23.29
N LYS A 45 -2.20 5.44 23.23
CA LYS A 45 -1.55 6.11 22.09
C LYS A 45 -0.12 5.58 21.86
N ALA A 46 0.59 5.20 22.91
CA ALA A 46 1.96 4.69 22.77
C ALA A 46 1.97 3.33 22.05
N ASP A 47 0.99 2.46 22.34
CA ASP A 47 0.83 1.16 21.65
C ASP A 47 0.53 1.37 20.17
N VAL A 48 -0.41 2.27 19.86
CA VAL A 48 -0.73 2.61 18.47
C VAL A 48 0.50 3.13 17.74
N LEU A 49 1.30 4.02 18.34
CA LEU A 49 2.52 4.53 17.73
C LEU A 49 3.58 3.43 17.52
N ARG A 50 3.66 2.45 18.41
CA ARG A 50 4.57 1.30 18.28
C ARG A 50 4.19 0.45 17.07
N VAL A 51 2.93 0.03 16.98
CA VAL A 51 2.40 -0.74 15.85
C VAL A 51 2.52 0.07 14.56
N TRP A 52 2.19 1.37 14.61
CA TRP A 52 2.33 2.27 13.46
C TRP A 52 3.75 2.27 12.92
N ARG A 53 4.75 2.52 13.77
CA ARG A 53 6.17 2.54 13.36
C ARG A 53 6.64 1.21 12.78
N ALA A 54 6.16 0.09 13.31
CA ALA A 54 6.54 -1.25 12.84
C ALA A 54 6.04 -1.53 11.41
N HIS A 55 4.87 -1.02 11.04
CA HIS A 55 4.22 -1.39 9.77
C HIS A 55 4.14 -0.26 8.73
N TYR A 56 4.39 1.00 9.10
CA TYR A 56 4.17 2.13 8.18
C TYR A 56 4.98 2.04 6.89
N LEU A 57 6.22 1.53 6.96
CA LEU A 57 7.08 1.38 5.79
C LEU A 57 6.57 0.30 4.83
N LYS A 58 5.88 -0.73 5.34
CA LYS A 58 5.42 -1.85 4.53
C LYS A 58 4.05 -1.60 3.90
N ILE A 59 3.09 -1.07 4.66
CA ILE A 59 1.71 -0.88 4.14
C ILE A 59 1.29 0.57 3.93
N GLY A 60 2.10 1.52 4.39
CA GLY A 60 1.84 2.95 4.25
C GLY A 60 0.79 3.50 5.24
N HIS A 61 0.82 4.82 5.41
CA HIS A 61 -0.07 5.54 6.34
C HIS A 61 -1.57 5.44 5.96
N ARG A 62 -1.90 5.29 4.66
CA ARG A 62 -3.30 5.18 4.20
C ARG A 62 -3.94 3.88 4.68
N LYS A 63 -3.29 2.73 4.49
CA LYS A 63 -3.85 1.44 4.92
C LYS A 63 -3.93 1.38 6.45
N LEU A 64 -2.89 1.80 7.15
CA LEU A 64 -2.89 1.92 8.62
C LEU A 64 -4.00 2.83 9.14
N GLY A 65 -4.17 4.02 8.55
CA GLY A 65 -5.22 4.96 8.94
C GLY A 65 -6.61 4.36 8.74
N ARG A 66 -6.85 3.66 7.63
CA ARG A 66 -8.13 2.97 7.38
C ARG A 66 -8.39 1.85 8.40
N LEU A 67 -7.36 1.09 8.77
CA LEU A 67 -7.47 0.06 9.82
C LEU A 67 -7.82 0.67 11.18
N LEU A 68 -7.16 1.76 11.58
CA LEU A 68 -7.46 2.49 12.82
C LEU A 68 -8.88 3.05 12.85
N LEU A 69 -9.40 3.49 11.70
CA LEU A 69 -10.78 3.98 11.57
C LEU A 69 -11.82 2.84 11.50
N GLY A 70 -11.41 1.59 11.70
CA GLY A 70 -12.32 0.44 11.75
C GLY A 70 -12.75 -0.10 10.38
N ARG A 71 -12.10 0.29 9.28
CA ARG A 71 -12.40 -0.30 7.95
C ARG A 71 -11.99 -1.75 7.89
N SER A 72 -12.79 -2.54 7.17
CA SER A 72 -12.52 -3.97 7.00
C SER A 72 -11.31 -4.20 6.08
N VAL A 73 -10.52 -5.23 6.37
CA VAL A 73 -9.36 -5.60 5.54
C VAL A 73 -9.76 -5.83 4.08
N ASP A 74 -10.91 -6.48 3.86
CA ASP A 74 -11.42 -6.76 2.52
C ASP A 74 -11.81 -5.49 1.73
N GLU A 75 -12.33 -4.46 2.41
CA GLU A 75 -12.57 -3.15 1.79
C GLU A 75 -11.26 -2.45 1.41
N ILE A 76 -10.23 -2.57 2.25
CA ILE A 76 -8.93 -1.93 2.04
C ILE A 76 -8.20 -2.55 0.85
N VAL A 77 -8.21 -3.88 0.73
CA VAL A 77 -7.53 -4.59 -0.37
C VAL A 77 -8.27 -4.39 -1.71
N ARG A 78 -9.60 -4.30 -1.70
CA ARG A 78 -10.37 -3.98 -2.92
C ARG A 78 -10.25 -2.52 -3.35
N SER A 79 -10.02 -1.61 -2.40
CA SER A 79 -9.78 -0.20 -2.70
C SER A 79 -8.37 -0.02 -3.29
N LYS A 80 -8.20 -0.32 -4.59
CA LYS A 80 -7.03 0.13 -5.34
C LYS A 80 -7.08 1.66 -5.41
N THR A 81 -6.31 2.33 -4.56
CA THR A 81 -5.99 3.76 -4.67
C THR A 81 -4.53 3.89 -5.07
#